data_AF-A0A0A7GEU4-F1
#
_entry.id   AF-A0A0A7GEU4-F1
#
_cell.length_a   1.000
_cell.length_b   1.000
_cell.length_c   1.000
_cell.angle_alpha   90.00
_cell.angle_beta   90.00
_cell.angle_gamma   90.00
#
_symmetry.space_group_name_H-M   'P 1'
#
loop_
_entity.id
_entity.type
_entity.pdbx_description
1 polymer ?
#
loop_
_entity_poly.entity_id
_entity_poly.type
_entity_poly.pdbx_seq_one_letter_code
_entity_poly.pdbx_strand_id
1 'polypeptide(L)'
;MGDALRMAILVGIKEKLGHIGEVASELSANVKNERKSYKSDYQNQISNLVRLYEDAQKELKLTGFGQISEIMPSVYVPLFPNKEQLLSMLTEVTAGCVAGITAIKELLNRQALPEEFVNKLKGFRKRLETIEDIDPLIHKNLDKAILEMEHGHYLASALISARVVVWILQQIPPEEKDLENKTKKKIETLINMGIIDKSSKDEIKKLIQAAGLARNFVSHRISVFPEPEEAMILLGNAVKLAKIYTEFKKMGGLKEE
;
A
#
# COMPACT_ATOMS: atom_id res chain seq x y z
N MET A 1 -2.35 -15.76 7.94
CA MET A 1 -1.10 -15.40 7.21
C MET A 1 -1.09 -13.88 7.09
N GLY A 2 -0.07 -13.19 7.61
CA GLY A 2 0.00 -11.72 7.54
C GLY A 2 0.28 -11.24 6.11
N ASP A 3 -0.19 -10.04 5.77
CA ASP A 3 -0.15 -9.53 4.38
C ASP A 3 1.27 -9.44 3.80
N ALA A 4 2.26 -9.05 4.60
CA ALA A 4 3.67 -9.06 4.17
C ALA A 4 4.17 -10.45 3.72
N LEU A 5 3.75 -11.51 4.42
CA LEU A 5 4.09 -12.89 4.06
C LEU A 5 3.36 -13.34 2.78
N ARG A 6 2.12 -12.88 2.57
CA ARG A 6 1.38 -13.14 1.32
C ARG A 6 2.05 -12.48 0.12
N MET A 7 2.57 -11.27 0.30
CA MET A 7 3.28 -10.53 -0.74
C MET A 7 4.63 -11.14 -1.09
N ALA A 8 5.40 -11.53 -0.08
CA ALA A 8 6.66 -12.25 -0.31
C ALA A 8 6.44 -13.55 -1.11
N ILE A 9 5.36 -14.28 -0.80
CA ILE A 9 4.97 -15.48 -1.53
C ILE A 9 4.59 -15.17 -2.98
N LEU A 10 3.81 -14.12 -3.24
CA LEU A 10 3.49 -13.69 -4.61
C LEU A 10 4.73 -13.31 -5.42
N VAL A 11 5.70 -12.62 -4.80
CA VAL A 11 6.97 -12.27 -5.44
C VAL A 11 7.75 -13.54 -5.81
N GLY A 12 7.87 -14.49 -4.89
CA GLY A 12 8.55 -15.76 -5.15
C GLY A 12 7.88 -16.58 -6.26
N ILE A 13 6.54 -16.69 -6.24
CA ILE A 13 5.79 -17.39 -7.30
C ILE A 13 5.98 -16.69 -8.65
N LYS A 14 5.98 -15.35 -8.69
CA LYS A 14 6.22 -14.59 -9.93
C LYS A 14 7.59 -14.89 -10.53
N GLU A 15 8.65 -14.94 -9.71
CA GLU A 15 10.00 -15.29 -10.17
C GLU A 15 10.05 -16.74 -10.70
N LYS A 16 9.43 -17.67 -9.99
CA LYS A 16 9.30 -19.07 -10.41
C LYS A 16 8.59 -19.22 -11.75
N LEU A 17 7.46 -18.53 -11.95
CA LEU A 17 6.74 -18.51 -13.23
C LEU A 17 7.56 -17.86 -14.35
N GLY A 18 8.33 -16.82 -14.03
CA GLY A 18 9.26 -16.19 -14.98
C GLY A 18 10.27 -17.19 -15.51
N HIS A 19 10.95 -17.90 -14.60
CA HIS A 19 11.92 -18.92 -14.97
C HIS A 19 11.30 -20.08 -15.76
N ILE A 20 10.13 -20.58 -15.33
CA ILE A 20 9.40 -21.64 -16.05
C ILE A 20 9.06 -21.19 -17.48
N GLY A 21 8.57 -19.96 -17.65
CA GLY A 21 8.22 -19.40 -18.97
C GLY A 21 9.41 -19.22 -19.90
N GLU A 22 10.58 -18.83 -19.37
CA GLU A 22 11.84 -18.74 -20.13
C GLU A 22 12.28 -20.11 -20.62
N VAL A 23 12.34 -21.10 -19.73
CA VAL A 23 12.71 -22.49 -20.07
C VAL A 23 11.72 -23.10 -21.07
N ALA A 24 10.41 -22.83 -20.92
CA ALA A 24 9.39 -23.27 -21.87
C ALA A 24 9.65 -22.72 -23.29
N SER A 25 10.02 -21.44 -23.36
CA SER A 25 10.27 -20.75 -24.63
C SER A 25 11.53 -21.27 -25.32
N GLU A 26 12.60 -21.51 -24.56
CA GLU A 26 13.85 -22.11 -25.04
C GLU A 26 13.62 -23.53 -25.57
N LEU A 27 12.94 -24.38 -24.79
CA LEU A 27 12.58 -25.73 -25.22
C LEU A 27 11.70 -25.72 -26.47
N SER A 28 10.78 -24.75 -26.60
CA SER A 28 9.93 -24.63 -27.78
C SER A 28 10.76 -24.33 -29.04
N ALA A 29 11.76 -23.46 -28.93
CA ALA A 29 12.69 -23.16 -30.02
C ALA A 29 13.52 -24.40 -30.40
N ASN A 30 14.01 -25.14 -29.41
CA ASN A 30 14.81 -26.35 -29.63
C ASN A 30 14.00 -27.45 -30.33
N VAL A 31 12.78 -27.73 -29.84
CA VAL A 31 11.86 -28.70 -30.45
C VAL A 31 11.48 -28.31 -31.89
N LYS A 32 11.28 -27.01 -32.18
CA LYS A 32 11.00 -26.52 -33.54
C LYS A 32 12.15 -26.82 -34.51
N ASN A 33 13.38 -26.55 -34.10
CA ASN A 33 14.57 -26.61 -34.96
C ASN A 33 15.12 -28.02 -35.20
N GLU A 34 14.64 -29.03 -34.47
CA GLU A 34 15.19 -30.38 -34.54
C GLU A 34 14.70 -31.24 -35.71
N ARG A 35 15.65 -32.00 -36.30
CA ARG A 35 15.44 -32.89 -37.45
C ARG A 35 15.40 -34.40 -37.14
N LYS A 36 16.01 -34.96 -36.07
CA LYS A 36 15.88 -36.39 -35.68
C LYS A 36 16.22 -36.70 -34.19
N SER A 37 15.36 -37.53 -33.57
CA SER A 37 15.57 -38.60 -32.55
C SER A 37 16.19 -38.33 -31.15
N TYR A 38 15.83 -37.24 -30.46
CA TYR A 38 16.05 -37.09 -28.99
C TYR A 38 14.73 -37.06 -28.19
N LYS A 39 13.73 -37.79 -28.69
CA LYS A 39 12.33 -37.69 -28.23
C LYS A 39 12.15 -37.94 -26.72
N SER A 40 12.94 -38.84 -26.14
CA SER A 40 12.88 -39.17 -24.70
C SER A 40 13.36 -38.03 -23.81
N ASP A 41 14.40 -37.30 -24.23
CA ASP A 41 15.04 -36.29 -23.37
C ASP A 41 14.18 -35.03 -23.29
N TYR A 42 13.61 -34.61 -24.42
CA TYR A 42 12.61 -33.53 -24.42
C TYR A 42 11.35 -33.91 -23.68
N GLN A 43 10.88 -35.16 -23.81
CA GLN A 43 9.70 -35.59 -23.08
C GLN A 43 9.93 -35.51 -21.56
N ASN A 44 11.10 -35.91 -21.07
CA ASN A 44 11.46 -35.80 -19.66
C ASN A 44 11.58 -34.34 -19.21
N GLN A 45 12.25 -33.49 -19.99
CA GLN A 45 12.39 -32.06 -19.68
C GLN A 45 11.04 -31.35 -19.66
N ILE A 46 10.17 -31.61 -20.64
CA ILE A 46 8.83 -31.02 -20.72
C ILE A 46 7.94 -31.53 -19.60
N SER A 47 7.99 -32.82 -19.27
CA SER A 47 7.22 -33.38 -18.13
C SER A 47 7.64 -32.75 -16.80
N ASN A 48 8.94 -32.56 -16.59
CA ASN A 48 9.46 -31.87 -15.41
C ASN A 48 9.00 -30.41 -15.37
N LEU A 49 9.01 -29.72 -16.50
CA LEU A 49 8.56 -28.34 -16.60
C LEU A 49 7.06 -28.19 -16.30
N VAL A 50 6.23 -29.07 -16.86
CA VAL A 50 4.78 -29.10 -16.59
C VAL A 50 4.53 -29.35 -15.10
N ARG A 51 5.28 -30.25 -14.47
CA ARG A 51 5.19 -30.47 -13.01
C ARG A 51 5.51 -29.20 -12.22
N LEU A 52 6.59 -28.49 -12.55
CA LEU A 52 6.95 -27.23 -11.88
C LEU A 52 5.87 -26.16 -12.04
N TYR A 53 5.26 -26.10 -13.22
CA TYR A 53 4.14 -25.22 -13.53
C TYR A 53 2.89 -25.57 -12.69
N GLU A 54 2.50 -26.83 -12.64
CA GLU A 54 1.39 -27.31 -11.81
C GLU A 54 1.64 -27.07 -10.31
N ASP A 55 2.88 -27.24 -9.86
CA ASP A 55 3.25 -26.97 -8.47
C ASP A 55 3.10 -25.48 -8.14
N ALA A 56 3.46 -24.58 -9.06
CA ALA A 56 3.20 -23.14 -8.90
C ALA A 56 1.68 -22.82 -8.86
N GLN A 57 0.88 -23.47 -9.69
CA GLN A 57 -0.59 -23.34 -9.65
C GLN A 57 -1.18 -23.82 -8.32
N LYS A 58 -0.72 -24.97 -7.80
CA LYS A 58 -1.13 -25.49 -6.49
C LYS A 58 -0.74 -24.54 -5.36
N GLU A 59 0.47 -24.00 -5.42
CA GLU A 59 0.97 -23.03 -4.43
C GLU A 59 0.09 -21.77 -4.39
N LEU A 60 -0.31 -21.23 -5.53
CA LEU A 60 -1.28 -20.12 -5.63
C LEU A 60 -2.62 -20.47 -4.98
N LYS A 61 -3.17 -21.67 -5.23
CA LYS A 61 -4.42 -22.13 -4.61
C LYS A 61 -4.31 -22.21 -3.08
N LEU A 62 -3.23 -22.84 -2.59
CA LEU A 62 -3.02 -23.07 -1.16
C LEU A 62 -2.77 -21.77 -0.38
N THR A 63 -2.23 -20.75 -1.04
CA THR A 63 -1.88 -19.46 -0.40
C THR A 63 -3.01 -18.43 -0.45
N GLY A 64 -4.16 -18.79 -1.03
CA GLY A 64 -5.36 -17.95 -1.12
C GLY A 64 -5.48 -17.14 -2.41
N PHE A 65 -4.66 -17.44 -3.42
CA PHE A 65 -4.66 -16.80 -4.74
C PHE A 65 -5.21 -17.72 -5.83
N GLY A 66 -6.20 -18.56 -5.50
CA GLY A 66 -6.80 -19.54 -6.40
C GLY A 66 -7.31 -18.95 -7.73
N GLN A 67 -7.83 -17.72 -7.70
CA GLN A 67 -8.28 -17.00 -8.90
C GLN A 67 -7.16 -16.79 -9.93
N ILE A 68 -5.91 -16.57 -9.49
CA ILE A 68 -4.76 -16.48 -10.41
C ILE A 68 -4.49 -17.84 -11.03
N SER A 69 -4.62 -18.93 -10.26
CA SER A 69 -4.45 -20.27 -10.80
C SER A 69 -5.57 -20.67 -11.78
N GLU A 70 -6.76 -20.11 -11.66
CA GLU A 70 -7.91 -20.43 -12.54
C GLU A 70 -7.77 -19.83 -13.94
N ILE A 71 -7.12 -18.67 -14.08
CA ILE A 71 -6.85 -18.05 -15.38
C ILE A 71 -5.64 -18.68 -16.10
N MET A 72 -4.87 -19.49 -15.38
CA MET A 72 -3.74 -20.22 -15.93
C MET A 72 -4.25 -21.55 -16.54
N PRO A 73 -3.96 -21.86 -17.82
CA PRO A 73 -4.41 -23.08 -18.47
C PRO A 73 -3.90 -24.33 -17.75
N SER A 74 -4.71 -25.39 -17.77
CA SER A 74 -4.26 -26.72 -17.36
C SER A 74 -3.59 -27.40 -18.54
N VAL A 75 -2.44 -28.03 -18.31
CA VAL A 75 -1.65 -28.66 -19.37
C VAL A 75 -1.81 -30.18 -19.27
N TYR A 76 -2.21 -30.82 -20.36
CA TYR A 76 -2.33 -32.27 -20.41
C TYR A 76 -1.04 -32.91 -20.96
N VAL A 77 -0.47 -33.87 -20.24
CA VAL A 77 0.74 -34.61 -20.66
C VAL A 77 0.37 -35.97 -21.25
N PRO A 78 0.48 -36.18 -22.58
CA PRO A 78 0.25 -37.49 -23.18
C PRO A 78 1.36 -38.48 -22.80
N LEU A 79 1.04 -39.77 -22.76
CA LEU A 79 2.04 -40.85 -22.58
C LEU A 79 3.09 -40.89 -23.70
N PHE A 80 2.68 -40.61 -24.93
CA PHE A 80 3.54 -40.66 -26.11
C PHE A 80 3.32 -39.43 -27.01
N PRO A 81 3.76 -38.24 -26.59
CA PRO A 81 3.48 -37.01 -27.32
C PRO A 81 4.21 -37.00 -28.67
N ASN A 82 3.55 -36.53 -29.71
CA ASN A 82 4.20 -36.17 -30.97
C ASN A 82 4.76 -34.73 -30.87
N LYS A 83 5.52 -34.30 -31.89
CA LYS A 83 6.17 -32.98 -31.89
C LYS A 83 5.17 -31.82 -31.73
N GLU A 84 4.02 -31.89 -32.39
CA GLU A 84 2.98 -30.85 -32.29
C GLU A 84 2.38 -30.78 -30.89
N GLN A 85 2.16 -31.92 -30.25
CA GLN A 85 1.70 -31.99 -28.87
C GLN A 85 2.74 -31.44 -27.89
N LEU A 86 4.03 -31.74 -28.09
CA LEU A 86 5.11 -31.13 -27.29
C LEU A 86 5.11 -29.61 -27.40
N LEU A 87 4.94 -29.09 -28.61
CA LEU A 87 4.87 -27.65 -28.86
C LEU A 87 3.61 -27.02 -28.26
N SER A 88 2.46 -27.68 -28.36
CA SER A 88 1.21 -27.22 -27.73
C SER A 88 1.35 -27.10 -26.22
N MET A 89 1.91 -28.12 -25.56
CA MET A 89 2.15 -28.10 -24.11
C MET A 89 3.05 -26.94 -23.70
N LEU A 90 4.15 -26.73 -24.43
CA LEU A 90 5.07 -25.62 -24.16
C LEU A 90 4.39 -24.26 -24.36
N THR A 91 3.57 -24.11 -25.40
CA THR A 91 2.78 -22.88 -25.63
C THR A 91 1.78 -22.63 -24.51
N GLU A 92 1.08 -23.66 -24.02
CA GLU A 92 0.16 -23.55 -22.90
C GLU A 92 0.88 -23.15 -21.60
N VAL A 93 2.03 -23.78 -21.30
CA VAL A 93 2.88 -23.41 -20.15
C VAL A 93 3.32 -21.95 -20.25
N THR A 94 3.83 -21.51 -21.40
CA THR A 94 4.26 -20.12 -21.60
C THR A 94 3.09 -19.15 -21.42
N ALA A 95 1.94 -19.43 -22.04
CA ALA A 95 0.74 -18.60 -21.92
C ALA A 95 0.27 -18.50 -20.47
N GLY A 96 0.28 -19.61 -19.73
CA GLY A 96 -0.05 -19.64 -18.32
C GLY A 96 0.91 -18.88 -17.43
N CYS A 97 2.22 -18.98 -17.68
CA CYS A 97 3.22 -18.19 -16.97
C CYS A 97 3.00 -16.69 -17.21
N VAL A 98 2.73 -16.27 -18.45
CA VAL A 98 2.43 -14.87 -18.78
C VAL A 98 1.17 -14.38 -18.07
N ALA A 99 0.09 -15.16 -18.10
CA ALA A 99 -1.17 -14.81 -17.43
C ALA A 99 -0.98 -14.69 -15.90
N GLY A 100 -0.32 -15.68 -15.29
CA GLY A 100 -0.02 -15.68 -13.86
C GLY A 100 0.86 -14.50 -13.45
N ILE A 101 1.96 -14.25 -14.16
CA ILE A 101 2.84 -13.10 -13.90
C ILE A 101 2.10 -11.77 -14.02
N THR A 102 1.24 -11.63 -15.03
CA THR A 102 0.47 -10.39 -15.26
C THR A 102 -0.50 -10.14 -14.11
N ALA A 103 -1.30 -11.14 -13.73
CA ALA A 103 -2.22 -11.03 -12.61
C ALA A 103 -1.50 -10.76 -11.27
N ILE A 104 -0.36 -11.43 -11.03
CA ILE A 104 0.46 -11.15 -9.84
C ILE A 104 0.97 -9.70 -9.88
N LYS A 105 1.49 -9.22 -11.02
CA LYS A 105 1.93 -7.82 -11.15
C LYS A 105 0.78 -6.85 -10.89
N GLU A 106 -0.42 -7.10 -11.38
CA GLU A 106 -1.57 -6.24 -11.11
C GLU A 106 -1.93 -6.21 -9.63
N LEU A 107 -1.90 -7.34 -8.94
CA LEU A 107 -2.14 -7.39 -7.50
C LEU A 107 -1.06 -6.67 -6.70
N LEU A 108 0.21 -6.89 -7.07
CA LEU A 108 1.34 -6.19 -6.46
C LEU A 108 1.27 -4.68 -6.73
N ASN A 109 0.86 -4.27 -7.93
CA ASN A 109 0.75 -2.86 -8.32
C ASN A 109 -0.47 -2.16 -7.70
N ARG A 110 -1.60 -2.86 -7.54
CA ARG A 110 -2.76 -2.34 -6.79
C ARG A 110 -2.40 -2.05 -5.33
N GLN A 111 -1.37 -2.70 -4.80
CA GLN A 111 -0.83 -2.46 -3.46
C GLN A 111 0.45 -1.61 -3.45
N ALA A 112 1.06 -1.33 -4.60
CA ALA A 112 2.27 -0.51 -4.68
C ALA A 112 1.88 0.96 -4.65
N LEU A 113 2.19 1.63 -3.54
CA LEU A 113 2.06 3.07 -3.43
C LEU A 113 2.87 3.79 -4.52
N PRO A 114 2.34 4.88 -5.11
CA PRO A 114 3.13 5.76 -5.97
C PRO A 114 4.43 6.21 -5.27
N GLU A 115 5.52 6.32 -6.02
CA GLU A 115 6.83 6.72 -5.44
C GLU A 115 6.77 8.07 -4.72
N GLU A 116 5.97 9.01 -5.25
CA GLU A 116 5.69 10.29 -4.60
C GLU A 116 5.11 10.11 -3.19
N PHE A 117 4.22 9.13 -3.00
CA PHE A 117 3.61 8.83 -1.70
C PHE A 117 4.63 8.21 -0.76
N VAL A 118 5.44 7.27 -1.25
CA VAL A 118 6.54 6.67 -0.46
C VAL A 118 7.50 7.75 0.05
N ASN A 119 7.89 8.69 -0.81
CA ASN A 119 8.79 9.77 -0.43
C ASN A 119 8.15 10.72 0.60
N LYS A 120 6.86 11.06 0.44
CA LYS A 120 6.11 11.84 1.44
C LYS A 120 6.04 11.11 2.78
N LEU A 121 5.74 9.80 2.79
CA LEU A 121 5.63 9.00 4.02
C LEU A 121 6.96 8.89 4.77
N LYS A 122 8.06 8.67 4.07
CA LYS A 122 9.41 8.74 4.65
C LYS A 122 9.66 10.12 5.29
N GLY A 123 9.27 11.19 4.62
CA GLY A 123 9.33 12.55 5.16
C GLY A 123 8.46 12.74 6.41
N PHE A 124 7.29 12.10 6.47
CA PHE A 124 6.38 12.17 7.61
C PHE A 124 6.96 11.44 8.82
N ARG A 125 7.48 10.22 8.62
CA ARG A 125 8.14 9.43 9.68
C ARG A 125 9.34 10.18 10.27
N LYS A 126 10.24 10.69 9.41
CA LYS A 126 11.38 11.50 9.85
C LYS A 126 10.95 12.71 10.67
N ARG A 127 9.90 13.42 10.23
CA ARG A 127 9.39 14.57 10.99
C ARG A 127 8.82 14.16 12.33
N LEU A 128 8.05 13.06 12.39
CA LEU A 128 7.47 12.55 13.62
C LEU A 128 8.55 12.17 14.65
N GLU A 129 9.63 11.52 14.21
CA GLU A 129 10.78 11.13 15.04
C GLU A 129 11.55 12.34 15.61
N THR A 130 11.49 13.49 14.93
CA THR A 130 12.17 14.73 15.40
C THR A 130 11.35 15.57 16.37
N ILE A 131 10.11 15.18 16.71
CA ILE A 131 9.28 15.93 17.66
C ILE A 131 9.68 15.51 19.09
N GLU A 132 10.50 16.34 19.74
CA GLU A 132 10.89 16.16 21.14
C GLU A 132 9.68 16.27 22.08
N ASP A 133 9.58 15.40 23.09
CA ASP A 133 8.50 15.40 24.10
C ASP A 133 7.08 15.23 23.54
N ILE A 134 6.96 14.60 22.37
CA ILE A 134 5.65 14.25 21.80
C ILE A 134 4.88 13.33 22.75
N ASP A 135 3.57 13.58 22.89
CA ASP A 135 2.68 12.68 23.63
C ASP A 135 2.76 11.25 23.05
N PRO A 136 3.04 10.22 23.87
CA PRO A 136 3.20 8.85 23.37
C PRO A 136 1.97 8.30 22.64
N LEU A 137 0.76 8.74 23.01
CA LEU A 137 -0.47 8.32 22.34
C LEU A 137 -0.61 9.00 20.99
N ILE A 138 -0.24 10.28 20.86
CA ILE A 138 -0.19 10.97 19.56
C ILE A 138 0.81 10.27 18.65
N HIS A 139 2.03 10.04 19.14
CA HIS A 139 3.08 9.34 18.37
C HIS A 139 2.60 7.97 17.88
N LYS A 140 2.06 7.14 18.78
CA LYS A 140 1.54 5.81 18.44
C LYS A 140 0.41 5.84 17.41
N ASN A 141 -0.49 6.83 17.46
CA ASN A 141 -1.56 6.93 16.47
C ASN A 141 -1.00 7.38 15.11
N LEU A 142 -0.09 8.35 15.07
CA LEU A 142 0.50 8.83 13.83
C LEU A 142 1.40 7.78 13.16
N ASP A 143 2.17 7.03 13.94
CA ASP A 143 2.98 5.93 13.43
C ASP A 143 2.10 4.83 12.81
N LYS A 144 0.99 4.46 13.47
CA LYS A 144 -0.02 3.57 12.88
C LYS A 144 -0.64 4.15 11.63
N ALA A 145 -1.00 5.42 11.60
CA ALA A 145 -1.60 6.05 10.42
C ALA A 145 -0.63 6.05 9.22
N ILE A 146 0.67 6.24 9.46
CA ILE A 146 1.71 6.09 8.44
C ILE A 146 1.75 4.64 7.95
N LEU A 147 1.78 3.65 8.85
CA LEU A 147 1.80 2.23 8.48
C LEU A 147 0.57 1.82 7.64
N GLU A 148 -0.63 2.26 8.03
CA GLU A 148 -1.85 2.00 7.26
C GLU A 148 -1.78 2.63 5.87
N MET A 149 -1.22 3.85 5.76
CA MET A 149 -0.99 4.46 4.45
C MET A 149 0.01 3.63 3.62
N GLU A 150 1.11 3.18 4.23
CA GLU A 150 2.14 2.33 3.60
C GLU A 150 1.55 1.04 3.00
N HIS A 151 0.46 0.53 3.59
CA HIS A 151 -0.28 -0.64 3.10
C HIS A 151 -1.42 -0.30 2.13
N GLY A 152 -1.62 0.97 1.76
CA GLY A 152 -2.72 1.41 0.90
C GLY A 152 -4.08 1.47 1.60
N HIS A 153 -4.13 1.39 2.94
CA HIS A 153 -5.35 1.48 3.73
C HIS A 153 -5.72 2.95 4.01
N TYR A 154 -6.09 3.68 2.95
CA TYR A 154 -6.32 5.13 2.98
C TYR A 154 -7.39 5.56 3.98
N LEU A 155 -8.51 4.84 4.05
CA LEU A 155 -9.58 5.09 5.02
C LEU A 155 -9.09 4.95 6.46
N ALA A 156 -8.35 3.87 6.77
CA ALA A 156 -7.83 3.65 8.10
C ALA A 156 -6.83 4.75 8.50
N SER A 157 -5.88 5.07 7.61
CA SER A 157 -4.93 6.16 7.82
C SER A 157 -5.62 7.51 8.06
N ALA A 158 -6.62 7.84 7.25
CA ALA A 158 -7.39 9.07 7.38
C ALA A 158 -8.20 9.14 8.68
N LEU A 159 -8.85 8.05 9.09
CA LEU A 159 -9.64 8.01 10.34
C LEU A 159 -8.75 8.15 11.58
N ILE A 160 -7.60 7.48 11.60
CA ILE A 160 -6.63 7.59 12.69
C ILE A 160 -6.06 9.02 12.74
N SER A 161 -5.67 9.57 11.58
CA SER A 161 -5.17 10.95 11.47
C SER A 161 -6.23 11.96 11.90
N ALA A 162 -7.49 11.78 11.48
CA ALA A 162 -8.60 12.65 11.82
C ALA A 162 -8.83 12.69 13.34
N ARG A 163 -8.79 11.54 14.01
CA ARG A 163 -8.90 11.45 15.47
C ARG A 163 -7.81 12.26 16.16
N VAL A 164 -6.57 12.16 15.71
CA VAL A 164 -5.44 12.94 16.26
C VAL A 164 -5.67 14.43 16.07
N VAL A 165 -6.05 14.86 14.87
CA VAL A 165 -6.36 16.27 14.56
C VAL A 165 -7.47 16.81 15.46
N VAL A 166 -8.59 16.09 15.57
CA VAL A 166 -9.73 16.50 16.40
C VAL A 166 -9.32 16.61 17.86
N TRP A 167 -8.61 15.61 18.38
CA TRP A 167 -8.18 15.59 19.77
C TRP A 167 -7.21 16.75 20.07
N ILE A 168 -6.19 16.98 19.24
CA ILE A 168 -5.24 18.10 19.42
C ILE A 168 -5.98 19.42 19.43
N LEU A 169 -6.86 19.65 18.44
CA LEU A 169 -7.61 20.88 18.37
C LEU A 169 -8.51 21.06 19.60
N GLN A 170 -9.09 19.99 20.16
CA GLN A 170 -9.87 20.08 21.40
C GLN A 170 -9.08 20.61 22.59
N GLN A 171 -7.77 20.35 22.66
CA GLN A 171 -6.89 20.83 23.73
C GLN A 171 -6.57 22.34 23.64
N ILE A 172 -6.75 22.95 22.48
CA ILE A 172 -6.46 24.37 22.27
C ILE A 172 -7.73 25.18 22.63
N PRO A 173 -7.66 26.10 23.60
CA PRO A 173 -8.78 26.98 23.92
C PRO A 173 -8.98 28.00 22.78
N PRO A 174 -10.23 28.34 22.43
CA PRO A 174 -10.47 29.45 21.53
C PRO A 174 -10.21 30.79 22.26
N GLU A 175 -9.76 31.80 21.51
CA GLU A 175 -9.52 33.16 22.03
C GLU A 175 -10.81 33.81 22.59
N GLU A 176 -11.98 33.50 22.01
CA GLU A 176 -13.29 34.02 22.42
C GLU A 176 -14.33 32.89 22.51
N LYS A 177 -15.37 33.07 23.34
CA LYS A 177 -16.48 32.10 23.52
C LYS A 177 -17.44 32.01 22.33
N ASP A 178 -17.07 32.54 21.18
CA ASP A 178 -17.93 32.55 20.00
C ASP A 178 -18.02 31.15 19.38
N LEU A 179 -19.25 30.70 19.10
CA LEU A 179 -19.56 29.32 18.73
C LEU A 179 -19.42 29.07 17.22
N GLU A 180 -19.43 30.13 16.40
CA GLU A 180 -19.64 30.01 14.95
C GLU A 180 -18.36 29.60 14.18
N ASN A 181 -17.16 29.78 14.75
CA ASN A 181 -15.91 29.42 14.06
C ASN A 181 -14.78 28.92 14.99
N LYS A 182 -15.10 27.95 15.86
CA LYS A 182 -14.17 27.40 16.87
C LYS A 182 -12.79 27.01 16.31
N THR A 183 -12.71 26.42 15.11
CA THR A 183 -11.41 26.04 14.51
C THR A 183 -10.55 27.25 14.17
N LYS A 184 -11.12 28.30 13.55
CA LYS A 184 -10.35 29.50 13.20
C LYS A 184 -9.86 30.22 14.45
N LYS A 185 -10.70 30.36 15.47
CA LYS A 185 -10.34 30.96 16.76
C LYS A 185 -9.20 30.22 17.46
N LYS A 186 -9.18 28.89 17.39
CA LYS A 186 -8.06 28.09 17.93
C LYS A 186 -6.75 28.32 17.17
N ILE A 187 -6.82 28.51 15.86
CA ILE A 187 -5.65 28.85 15.05
C ILE A 187 -5.19 30.30 15.34
N GLU A 188 -6.11 31.24 15.56
CA GLU A 188 -5.79 32.60 16.03
C GLU A 188 -5.04 32.57 17.36
N THR A 189 -5.45 31.74 18.32
CA THR A 189 -4.72 31.52 19.57
C THR A 189 -3.27 31.09 19.33
N LEU A 190 -3.04 30.12 18.43
CA LEU A 190 -1.70 29.66 18.08
C LEU A 190 -0.85 30.74 17.39
N ILE A 191 -1.48 31.61 16.58
CA ILE A 191 -0.82 32.75 15.95
C ILE A 191 -0.42 33.80 16.99
N ASN A 192 -1.31 34.12 17.93
CA ASN A 192 -1.06 35.13 18.95
C ASN A 192 0.00 34.67 19.96
N MET A 193 0.14 33.37 20.18
CA MET A 193 1.24 32.77 20.95
C MET A 193 2.56 32.70 20.17
N GLY A 194 2.58 33.10 18.90
CA GLY A 194 3.78 33.07 18.05
C GLY A 194 4.22 31.68 17.60
N ILE A 195 3.38 30.65 17.79
CA ILE A 195 3.67 29.26 17.39
C ILE A 195 3.48 29.10 15.87
N ILE A 196 2.47 29.78 15.32
CA ILE A 196 2.23 29.84 13.87
C ILE A 196 2.52 31.27 13.40
N ASP A 197 3.36 31.40 12.37
CA ASP A 197 3.59 32.68 11.73
C ASP A 197 2.32 33.16 10.99
N LYS A 198 1.84 34.36 11.36
CA LYS A 198 0.71 35.04 10.72
C LYS A 198 0.91 35.27 9.22
N SER A 199 2.16 35.37 8.76
CA SER A 199 2.48 35.54 7.34
C SER A 199 2.26 34.26 6.52
N SER A 200 2.22 33.09 7.18
CA SER A 200 2.09 31.77 6.55
C SER A 200 0.63 31.41 6.19
N LYS A 201 0.00 32.23 5.33
CA LYS A 201 -1.42 32.10 4.94
C LYS A 201 -1.79 30.71 4.37
N ASP A 202 -0.93 30.13 3.54
CA ASP A 202 -1.17 28.81 2.94
C ASP A 202 -1.17 27.68 3.96
N GLU A 203 -0.30 27.78 4.96
CA GLU A 203 -0.26 26.85 6.07
C GLU A 203 -1.51 26.93 6.94
N ILE A 204 -1.92 28.15 7.29
CA ILE A 204 -3.18 28.39 8.04
C ILE A 204 -4.36 27.78 7.28
N LYS A 205 -4.43 27.99 5.96
CA LYS A 205 -5.48 27.41 5.11
C LYS A 205 -5.45 25.88 5.13
N LYS A 206 -4.27 25.26 5.05
CA LYS A 206 -4.10 23.80 5.12
C LYS A 206 -4.54 23.23 6.47
N LEU A 207 -4.26 23.91 7.58
CA LEU A 207 -4.70 23.49 8.91
C LEU A 207 -6.22 23.58 9.07
N ILE A 208 -6.84 24.65 8.57
CA ILE A 208 -8.31 24.80 8.53
C ILE A 208 -8.93 23.69 7.68
N GLN A 209 -8.34 23.41 6.51
CA GLN A 209 -8.80 22.34 5.63
C GLN A 209 -8.71 20.97 6.31
N ALA A 210 -7.59 20.66 6.97
CA ALA A 210 -7.39 19.41 7.69
C ALA A 210 -8.40 19.24 8.83
N ALA A 211 -8.72 20.29 9.57
CA ALA A 211 -9.76 20.28 10.59
C ALA A 211 -11.17 20.06 10.01
N GLY A 212 -11.43 20.58 8.80
CA GLY A 212 -12.65 20.30 8.05
C GLY A 212 -12.75 18.83 7.63
N LEU A 213 -11.70 18.31 7.00
CA LEU A 213 -11.59 16.90 6.57
C LEU A 213 -11.75 15.95 7.75
N ALA A 214 -11.03 16.21 8.85
CA ALA A 214 -11.08 15.38 10.04
C ALA A 214 -12.51 15.23 10.58
N ARG A 215 -13.25 16.35 10.70
CA ARG A 215 -14.67 16.33 11.11
C ARG A 215 -15.57 15.60 10.11
N ASN A 216 -15.34 15.79 8.82
CA ASN A 216 -16.12 15.09 7.79
C ASN A 216 -15.96 13.58 7.91
N PHE A 217 -14.73 13.09 8.08
CA PHE A 217 -14.42 11.66 8.17
C PHE A 217 -14.89 11.02 9.49
N VAL A 218 -14.88 11.74 10.61
CA VAL A 218 -15.23 11.16 11.92
C VAL A 218 -16.66 11.41 12.39
N SER A 219 -17.33 12.48 11.96
CA SER A 219 -18.56 12.92 12.63
C SER A 219 -19.70 13.38 11.75
N HIS A 220 -19.52 13.59 10.44
CA HIS A 220 -20.54 14.29 9.65
C HIS A 220 -21.03 13.58 8.39
N ARG A 221 -20.28 12.68 7.75
CA ARG A 221 -20.74 12.02 6.51
C ARG A 221 -20.22 10.59 6.36
N ILE A 222 -21.08 9.62 6.70
CA ILE A 222 -20.80 8.18 6.49
C ILE A 222 -20.60 7.80 5.02
N SER A 223 -21.05 8.64 4.09
CA SER A 223 -20.95 8.42 2.65
C SER A 223 -19.64 8.95 2.06
N VAL A 224 -18.78 9.59 2.85
CA VAL A 224 -17.52 10.18 2.37
C VAL A 224 -16.38 9.23 2.70
N PHE A 225 -15.75 8.71 1.65
CA PHE A 225 -14.53 7.94 1.74
C PHE A 225 -13.35 8.83 1.31
N PRO A 226 -12.25 8.84 2.07
CA PRO A 226 -11.08 9.63 1.73
C PRO A 226 -10.38 9.02 0.51
N GLU A 227 -10.14 9.85 -0.50
CA GLU A 227 -9.24 9.50 -1.59
C GLU A 227 -7.78 9.44 -1.08
N PRO A 228 -6.87 8.73 -1.78
CA PRO A 228 -5.49 8.57 -1.35
C PRO A 228 -4.78 9.90 -1.06
N GLU A 229 -5.00 10.91 -1.90
CA GLU A 229 -4.45 12.26 -1.75
C GLU A 229 -5.03 12.98 -0.52
N GLU A 230 -6.33 12.81 -0.25
CA GLU A 230 -6.97 13.42 0.91
C GLU A 230 -6.47 12.81 2.22
N ALA A 231 -6.31 11.48 2.25
CA ALA A 231 -5.70 10.78 3.37
C ALA A 231 -4.26 11.26 3.58
N MET A 232 -3.48 11.43 2.51
CA MET A 232 -2.09 11.90 2.57
C MET A 232 -1.98 13.33 3.09
N ILE A 233 -2.87 14.22 2.61
CA ILE A 233 -2.96 15.60 3.09
C ILE A 233 -3.31 15.62 4.57
N LEU A 234 -4.30 14.84 4.99
CA LEU A 234 -4.74 14.81 6.39
C LEU A 234 -3.65 14.28 7.31
N LEU A 235 -3.00 13.17 6.95
CA LEU A 235 -1.87 12.60 7.69
C LEU A 235 -0.72 13.60 7.82
N GLY A 236 -0.34 14.26 6.72
CA GLY A 236 0.73 15.25 6.72
C GLY A 236 0.42 16.45 7.65
N ASN A 237 -0.83 16.90 7.66
CA ASN A 237 -1.28 17.95 8.58
C ASN A 237 -1.39 17.47 10.03
N ALA A 238 -1.74 16.20 10.27
CA ALA A 238 -1.79 15.63 11.61
C ALA A 238 -0.38 15.56 12.24
N VAL A 239 0.63 15.13 11.48
CA VAL A 239 2.05 15.17 11.93
C VAL A 239 2.49 16.60 12.23
N LYS A 240 2.09 17.56 11.39
CA LYS A 240 2.38 18.98 11.62
C LYS A 240 1.72 19.52 12.88
N LEU A 241 0.45 19.20 13.08
CA LEU A 241 -0.30 19.60 14.28
C LEU A 241 0.29 18.98 15.55
N ALA A 242 0.83 17.76 15.51
CA ALA A 242 1.51 17.17 16.65
C ALA A 242 2.72 18.00 17.09
N LYS A 243 3.51 18.53 16.14
CA LYS A 243 4.61 19.44 16.44
C LYS A 243 4.10 20.74 17.08
N ILE A 244 3.13 21.38 16.44
CA ILE A 244 2.50 22.62 16.94
C ILE A 244 1.94 22.43 18.35
N TYR A 245 1.28 21.30 18.62
CA TYR A 245 0.71 20.99 19.92
C TYR A 245 1.79 20.82 21.00
N THR A 246 2.90 20.19 20.64
CA THR A 246 4.04 20.02 21.54
C THR A 246 4.64 21.38 21.93
N GLU A 247 4.82 22.29 20.96
CA GLU A 247 5.25 23.66 21.21
C GLU A 247 4.24 24.44 22.07
N PHE A 248 2.94 24.28 21.80
CA PHE A 248 1.87 24.85 22.60
C PHE A 248 1.92 24.40 24.07
N LYS A 249 2.19 23.12 24.33
CA LYS A 249 2.40 22.62 25.70
C LYS A 249 3.62 23.25 26.37
N LYS A 250 4.74 23.38 25.65
CA LYS A 250 5.97 24.00 26.16
C LYS A 250 5.79 25.47 26.55
N MET A 251 4.90 26.19 25.88
CA MET A 251 4.56 27.59 26.19
C MET A 251 3.51 27.75 27.30
N GLY A 252 3.14 26.68 28.02
CA GLY A 252 2.17 26.74 29.11
C GLY A 252 0.71 26.89 28.64
N GLY A 253 0.42 26.49 27.39
CA GLY A 253 -0.93 26.61 26.81
C GLY A 253 -2.00 25.72 27.46
N LEU A 254 -1.60 24.75 28.29
CA LEU A 254 -2.54 23.95 29.07
C LEU A 254 -2.83 24.65 30.41
N LYS A 255 -4.10 24.84 30.71
CA LYS A 255 -4.52 25.05 32.11
C LYS A 255 -4.32 23.71 32.81
N GLU A 256 -3.51 23.68 33.86
CA GLU A 256 -3.46 22.53 34.77
C GLU A 256 -4.90 22.28 35.26
N GLU A 257 -5.43 21.09 35.00
CA GLU A 257 -6.66 20.57 35.64
C GLU A 257 -6.33 20.04 37.03
#